data_AF-X1JBX4-F1
#
_entry.id   AF-X1JBX4-F1
#
_cell.length_a   1.000
_cell.length_b   1.000
_cell.length_c   1.000
_cell.angle_alpha   90.00
_cell.angle_beta   90.00
_cell.angle_gamma   90.00
#
_symmetry.space_group_name_H-M   'P 1'
#
loop_
_entity.id
_entity.type
_entity.pdbx_description
1 polymer ?
#
loop_
_entity_poly.entity_id
_entity_poly.type
_entity_poly.pdbx_seq_one_letter_code
_entity_poly.pdbx_strand_id
1 'polypeptide(L)'
;MNVDPDVDTVFEVGGQDSKFISLEKGVIVDFTMNKACAAGTGSFLEEQAEKLEINIKKEFEQIAFSSDSPADLGDRCTVFMESAL
;
A
#
# COMPACT_ATOMS: atom_id res chain seq x y z
N MET A 1 14.16 14.78 -14.41
CA MET A 1 13.15 14.44 -13.39
C MET A 1 13.29 15.50 -12.31
N ASN A 2 12.24 16.26 -12.02
CA ASN A 2 12.31 17.32 -11.00
C ASN A 2 11.90 16.69 -9.67
N VAL A 3 12.84 16.05 -8.99
CA VAL A 3 12.65 15.47 -7.66
C VAL A 3 13.19 16.48 -6.65
N ASP A 4 12.51 16.61 -5.51
CA ASP A 4 13.01 17.39 -4.39
C ASP A 4 14.44 16.91 -4.03
N PRO A 5 15.44 17.80 -3.98
CA PRO A 5 16.84 17.43 -3.77
C PRO A 5 17.10 16.72 -2.43
N ASP A 6 16.21 16.86 -1.45
CA ASP A 6 16.34 16.24 -0.13
C ASP A 6 15.72 14.83 -0.08
N VAL A 7 15.06 14.37 -1.14
CA VAL A 7 14.47 13.03 -1.21
C VAL A 7 15.53 11.99 -1.54
N ASP A 8 15.67 11.00 -0.64
CA ASP A 8 16.53 9.82 -0.83
C ASP A 8 15.75 8.55 -1.18
N THR A 9 14.43 8.54 -1.00
CA THR A 9 13.60 7.35 -1.13
C THR A 9 12.22 7.69 -1.65
N VAL A 10 11.74 6.92 -2.62
CA VAL A 10 10.37 7.00 -3.14
C VAL A 10 9.69 5.65 -2.96
N PHE A 11 8.55 5.67 -2.29
CA PHE A 11 7.59 4.57 -2.29
C PHE A 11 6.43 4.92 -3.21
N GLU A 12 6.24 4.11 -4.25
CA GLU A 12 5.09 4.18 -5.14
C GLU A 12 4.13 3.05 -4.76
N VAL A 13 2.88 3.39 -4.44
CA VAL A 13 1.81 2.42 -4.23
C VAL A 13 0.80 2.61 -5.36
N GLY A 14 0.89 1.76 -6.37
CA GLY A 14 -0.03 1.75 -7.51
C GLY A 14 -1.22 0.80 -7.27
N GLY A 15 -2.08 0.65 -8.27
CA GLY A 15 -3.22 -0.25 -8.21
C GLY A 15 -2.80 -1.73 -8.19
N GLN A 16 -1.86 -2.13 -9.04
CA GLN A 16 -1.46 -3.54 -9.21
C GLN A 16 0.01 -3.81 -8.90
N ASP A 17 0.79 -2.77 -8.66
CA ASP A 17 2.19 -2.89 -8.28
C ASP A 17 2.54 -1.84 -7.23
N SER A 18 3.62 -2.11 -6.52
CA SER A 18 4.28 -1.15 -5.65
C SER A 18 5.78 -1.15 -5.90
N LYS A 19 6.40 0.02 -5.75
CA LYS A 19 7.81 0.23 -6.05
C LYS A 19 8.50 0.95 -4.90
N PHE A 20 9.71 0.50 -4.63
CA PHE A 20 10.69 1.20 -3.83
C PHE A 20 11.78 1.70 -4.78
N ILE A 21 12.19 2.96 -4.63
CA ILE A 21 13.25 3.58 -5.42
C ILE A 21 14.15 4.34 -4.45
N SER A 22 15.44 4.01 -4.43
CA SER A 22 16.46 4.72 -3.67
C SER A 22 17.19 5.71 -4.58
N LEU A 23 17.43 6.91 -4.05
CA LEU A 23 18.12 8.00 -4.72
C LEU A 23 19.33 8.47 -3.91
N GLU A 24 20.41 8.79 -4.61
CA GLU A 24 21.53 9.54 -4.07
C GLU A 24 21.74 10.79 -4.91
N LYS A 25 21.66 11.98 -4.28
CA LYS A 25 21.82 13.28 -4.96
C LYS A 25 20.91 13.42 -6.19
N GLY A 26 19.67 12.95 -6.06
CA GLY A 26 18.66 12.97 -7.13
C GLY A 26 18.88 11.95 -8.25
N VAL A 27 19.83 11.03 -8.11
CA VAL A 27 20.09 9.94 -9.07
C VAL A 27 19.60 8.62 -8.49
N ILE A 28 18.85 7.84 -9.27
CA ILE A 28 18.40 6.52 -8.86
C ILE A 28 19.60 5.58 -8.74
N VAL A 29 19.78 4.99 -7.55
CA VAL A 29 20.87 4.05 -7.27
C VAL A 29 20.38 2.61 -7.08
N ASP A 30 19.12 2.43 -6.66
CA ASP A 30 18.50 1.12 -6.48
C ASP A 30 16.99 1.22 -6.68
N PHE A 31 16.35 0.11 -7.03
CA PHE A 31 14.90 -0.01 -7.07
C PHE A 31 14.45 -1.46 -6.92
N THR A 32 13.31 -1.66 -6.26
CA THR A 32 12.64 -2.96 -6.15
C THR A 32 11.16 -2.76 -6.43
N MET A 33 10.53 -3.74 -7.06
CA MET A 33 9.13 -3.66 -7.45
C MET A 33 8.42 -4.97 -7.20
N ASN A 34 7.25 -4.89 -6.57
CA ASN A 34 6.33 -5.99 -6.41
C ASN A 34 5.25 -5.92 -7.50
N LYS A 35 5.33 -6.83 -8.48
CA LYS A 35 4.33 -6.97 -9.58
C LYS A 35 3.39 -8.16 -9.42
N ALA A 36 3.75 -9.11 -8.57
CA ALA A 36 3.12 -10.43 -8.57
C ALA A 36 2.08 -10.58 -7.44
N CYS A 37 2.09 -9.70 -6.46
CA CYS A 37 1.25 -9.82 -5.28
C CYS A 37 0.41 -8.56 -5.09
N ALA A 38 -0.90 -8.77 -4.85
CA ALA A 38 -1.82 -7.70 -4.47
C ALA A 38 -1.52 -7.14 -3.06
N ALA A 39 -0.77 -7.87 -2.23
CA ALA A 39 -0.32 -7.37 -0.94
C ALA A 39 0.49 -6.08 -1.13
N GLY A 40 0.04 -5.00 -0.48
CA GLY A 40 0.70 -3.69 -0.57
C GLY A 40 0.42 -2.93 -1.87
N THR A 41 -0.70 -3.19 -2.54
CA THR A 41 -1.19 -2.41 -3.70
C THR A 41 -2.59 -1.87 -3.45
N GLY A 42 -3.02 -0.91 -4.27
CA GLY A 42 -4.36 -0.31 -4.20
C GLY A 42 -5.48 -1.30 -4.48
N SER A 43 -5.26 -2.32 -5.33
CA SER A 43 -6.27 -3.35 -5.61
C SER A 43 -6.66 -4.16 -4.37
N PHE A 44 -5.73 -4.36 -3.42
CA PHE A 44 -6.07 -4.98 -2.15
C PHE A 44 -7.03 -4.12 -1.34
N LEU A 45 -6.78 -2.80 -1.27
CA LEU A 45 -7.69 -1.88 -0.57
C LEU A 45 -9.07 -1.84 -1.23
N GLU A 46 -9.13 -1.80 -2.56
CA GLU A 46 -10.39 -1.86 -3.32
C GLU A 46 -11.17 -3.16 -3.00
N GLU A 47 -10.50 -4.31 -3.03
CA GLU A 47 -11.13 -5.59 -2.70
C GLU A 47 -11.67 -5.63 -1.25
N GLN A 48 -10.93 -5.07 -0.28
CA GLN A 48 -11.41 -5.00 1.11
C GLN A 48 -12.61 -4.06 1.23
N ALA A 49 -12.61 -2.92 0.54
CA ALA A 49 -13.72 -1.98 0.55
C ALA A 49 -15.00 -2.60 -0.05
N GLU A 50 -14.87 -3.30 -1.18
CA GLU A 50 -15.98 -4.02 -1.82
C GLU A 50 -16.56 -5.09 -0.89
N LYS A 51 -15.71 -5.87 -0.23
CA LYS A 51 -16.13 -6.92 0.72
C LYS A 51 -16.85 -6.38 1.94
N LEU A 52 -16.40 -5.24 2.46
CA LEU A 52 -17.01 -4.55 3.59
C LEU A 52 -18.22 -3.69 3.20
N GLU A 53 -18.57 -3.65 1.91
CA GLU A 53 -19.64 -2.85 1.33
C GLU A 53 -19.50 -1.34 1.63
N ILE A 54 -18.26 -0.84 1.68
CA ILE A 54 -17.93 0.56 1.97
C ILE A 54 -17.28 1.25 0.78
N ASN A 55 -17.40 2.58 0.71
CA ASN A 55 -16.76 3.36 -0.33
C ASN A 55 -15.24 3.45 -0.10
N ILE A 56 -14.46 3.02 -1.09
CA ILE A 56 -12.99 3.13 -1.04
C ILE A 56 -12.50 4.58 -0.90
N LYS A 57 -13.28 5.57 -1.36
CA LYS A 57 -12.97 6.99 -1.20
C LYS A 57 -13.70 7.55 0.01
N LYS A 58 -12.98 8.23 0.90
CA LYS A 58 -13.50 8.90 2.10
C LYS A 58 -13.89 7.96 3.22
N GLU A 59 -14.77 7.00 2.94
CA GLU A 59 -15.32 6.14 3.99
C GLU A 59 -14.28 5.14 4.50
N PHE A 60 -13.54 4.49 3.61
CA PHE A 60 -12.52 3.51 3.98
C PHE A 60 -11.45 4.11 4.91
N GLU A 61 -10.87 5.26 4.57
CA GLU A 61 -9.86 5.89 5.44
C GLU A 61 -10.46 6.42 6.74
N GLN A 62 -11.70 6.93 6.73
CA GLN A 62 -12.36 7.42 7.93
C GLN A 62 -12.56 6.30 8.95
N ILE A 63 -13.07 5.15 8.50
CA ILE A 63 -13.24 3.96 9.34
C ILE A 63 -11.87 3.49 9.85
N ALA A 64 -10.89 3.35 8.96
CA ALA A 64 -9.54 2.89 9.31
C ALA A 64 -8.89 3.78 10.38
N PHE A 65 -8.97 5.11 10.24
CA PHE A 65 -8.38 6.05 11.21
C PHE A 65 -9.21 6.25 12.48
N SER A 66 -10.46 5.79 12.51
CA SER A 66 -11.31 5.86 13.72
C SER A 66 -11.07 4.72 14.71
N SER A 67 -10.25 3.72 14.36
CA SER A 67 -10.03 2.54 15.20
C SER A 67 -9.03 2.81 16.31
N ASP A 68 -9.47 2.68 17.57
CA ASP A 68 -8.58 2.73 18.75
C ASP A 68 -7.78 1.43 18.94
N SER A 69 -8.19 0.34 18.28
CA SER A 69 -7.58 -0.99 18.39
C SER A 69 -7.71 -1.75 17.07
N PRO A 70 -6.85 -1.46 16.07
CA PRO A 70 -6.89 -2.13 14.77
C PRO A 70 -6.65 -3.65 14.91
N ALA A 71 -7.26 -4.42 14.02
CA ALA A 71 -7.06 -5.87 13.97
C ALA A 71 -5.62 -6.21 13.58
N ASP A 72 -5.05 -7.22 14.23
CA ASP A 72 -3.77 -7.80 13.83
C ASP A 72 -3.99 -8.77 12.67
N LEU A 73 -3.61 -8.34 11.47
CA LEU A 73 -3.72 -9.14 10.25
C LEU A 73 -2.44 -9.98 9.98
N GLY A 74 -1.40 -9.80 10.80
CA GLY A 74 -0.09 -10.44 10.65
C GLY A 74 0.61 -10.14 9.31
N ASP A 75 1.72 -10.85 9.06
CA ASP A 75 2.55 -10.68 7.86
C ASP A 75 2.19 -11.68 6.74
N ARG A 76 0.93 -12.16 6.72
CA ARG A 76 0.51 -13.26 5.83
C ARG A 76 0.06 -12.73 4.48
N CYS A 77 0.11 -13.59 3.46
CA CYS A 77 -0.47 -13.28 2.14
C CYS A 77 -1.93 -12.83 2.28
N THR A 78 -2.38 -11.88 1.44
CA THR A 78 -3.74 -11.34 1.44
C THR A 78 -4.82 -12.43 1.41
N VAL A 79 -4.55 -13.54 0.71
CA VAL A 79 -5.42 -14.73 0.67
C VAL A 79 -5.71 -15.31 2.05
N PHE A 80 -4.73 -15.28 2.97
CA PHE A 80 -4.90 -15.83 4.32
C PHE A 80 -5.41 -14.80 5.33
N MET A 81 -5.29 -13.50 5.02
CA MET A 81 -5.89 -12.45 5.85
C MET A 81 -7.42 -12.55 5.85
N GLU A 82 -8.02 -13.13 4.79
CA GLU A 82 -9.46 -13.41 4.73
C GLU A 82 -9.98 -14.24 5.89
N SER A 83 -9.15 -15.13 6.46
CA SER A 83 -9.58 -15.97 7.59
C SER A 83 -9.48 -15.26 8.94
N ALA A 84 -8.90 -14.07 8.99
CA ALA A 84 -8.70 -13.26 10.19
C ALA A 84 -9.68 -12.06 10.27
N LEU A 85 -10.41 -11.77 9.18
CA LEU A 85 -11.48 -10.77 9.09
C LEU A 85 -12.85 -11.45 9.21
#